data_AF-A0A942AL72-F1
#
_entry.id   AF-A0A942AL72-F1
#
_cell.length_a   1.000
_cell.length_b   1.000
_cell.length_c   1.000
_cell.angle_alpha   90.00
_cell.angle_beta   90.00
_cell.angle_gamma   90.00
#
_symmetry.space_group_name_H-M   'P 1'
#
loop_
_entity.id
_entity.type
_entity.pdbx_description
1 polymer ?
#
loop_
_entity_poly.entity_id
_entity_poly.type
_entity_poly.pdbx_seq_one_letter_code
_entity_poly.pdbx_strand_id
1 'polypeptide(L)'
;MTERQDAVLNELKFKVERLIKLYISSLEKNRDQENRIQQLLSEIENLKSENQILNEELKTARVANAISGSSDGSYEAKMRINQLVREIDKCIALLNN
;
A
#
# COMPACT_ATOMS: atom_id res chain seq x y z
N MET A 1 60.28 -23.86 -20.12
CA MET A 1 58.83 -23.77 -20.40
C MET A 1 58.64 -22.71 -21.48
N THR A 2 57.83 -22.99 -22.49
CA THR A 2 57.76 -22.18 -23.74
C THR A 2 56.97 -20.89 -23.55
N GLU A 3 57.44 -19.75 -24.07
CA GLU A 3 56.76 -18.43 -24.04
C GLU A 3 55.27 -18.47 -24.41
N ARG A 4 54.89 -19.38 -25.31
CA ARG A 4 53.51 -19.62 -25.72
C ARG A 4 52.61 -20.13 -24.59
N GLN A 5 53.14 -20.97 -23.70
CA GLN A 5 52.41 -21.46 -22.53
C GLN A 5 52.18 -20.33 -21.51
N ASP A 6 53.18 -19.47 -21.31
CA ASP A 6 53.06 -18.31 -20.42
C ASP A 6 52.05 -17.28 -20.94
N ALA A 7 52.02 -17.04 -22.25
CA ALA A 7 51.03 -16.16 -22.88
C ALA A 7 49.59 -16.66 -22.67
N VAL A 8 49.35 -17.96 -22.88
CA VAL A 8 48.04 -18.59 -22.66
C VAL A 8 47.64 -18.54 -21.19
N LEU A 9 48.57 -18.80 -20.27
CA LEU A 9 48.31 -18.76 -18.83
C LEU A 9 47.94 -17.34 -18.37
N ASN A 10 48.63 -16.32 -18.88
CA ASN A 10 48.34 -14.92 -18.56
C ASN A 10 46.98 -14.47 -19.11
N GLU A 11 46.63 -14.87 -20.34
CA GLU A 11 45.31 -14.57 -20.90
C GLU A 11 44.19 -15.24 -20.09
N LEU A 12 44.40 -16.50 -19.69
CA LEU A 12 43.44 -17.22 -18.85
C LEU A 12 43.28 -16.53 -17.49
N LYS A 13 44.38 -16.16 -16.84
CA LYS A 13 44.36 -15.42 -15.57
C LYS A 13 43.57 -14.12 -15.70
N PHE A 14 43.81 -13.34 -16.76
CA PHE A 14 43.07 -12.11 -17.01
C PHE A 14 41.57 -12.36 -17.20
N LYS A 15 41.18 -13.39 -17.97
CA LYS A 15 39.77 -13.74 -18.17
C LYS A 15 39.10 -14.16 -16.87
N VAL A 16 39.77 -14.95 -16.04
CA VAL A 16 39.25 -15.39 -14.72
C VAL A 16 39.08 -14.20 -13.78
N GLU A 17 40.08 -13.31 -13.67
CA GLU A 17 39.97 -12.10 -12.84
C GLU A 17 38.83 -11.19 -13.32
N ARG A 18 38.66 -11.02 -14.63
CA ARG A 18 37.56 -10.26 -15.21
C ARG A 18 36.22 -10.91 -14.88
N LEU A 19 36.10 -12.23 -15.01
CA LEU A 19 34.88 -12.96 -14.70
C LEU A 19 34.48 -12.82 -13.23
N ILE A 20 35.46 -12.92 -12.32
CA ILE A 20 35.24 -12.73 -10.87
C ILE A 20 34.72 -11.31 -10.59
N LYS A 21 35.34 -10.29 -11.18
CA LYS A 21 34.89 -8.90 -11.01
C LYS A 21 33.46 -8.68 -11.50
N LEU A 22 33.11 -9.24 -12.66
CA LEU A 22 31.76 -9.15 -13.20
C LEU A 22 30.75 -9.89 -12.31
N TYR A 23 31.12 -11.05 -11.79
CA TYR A 23 30.28 -11.82 -10.89
C TYR A 23 29.99 -11.08 -9.58
N ILE A 24 31.03 -10.53 -8.94
CA ILE A 24 30.88 -9.73 -7.71
C ILE A 24 29.98 -8.52 -7.96
N SER A 25 30.22 -7.76 -9.05
CA SER A 25 29.37 -6.62 -9.41
C SER A 25 27.92 -7.02 -9.68
N SER A 26 27.70 -8.20 -10.27
CA SER A 26 26.35 -8.71 -10.49
C SER A 26 25.66 -9.11 -9.18
N LEU A 27 26.39 -9.70 -8.23
CA LEU A 27 25.85 -10.03 -6.90
C LEU A 27 25.48 -8.78 -6.12
N GLU A 28 26.30 -7.74 -6.15
CA GLU A 28 26.01 -6.45 -5.52
C GLU A 28 24.74 -5.83 -6.11
N LYS A 29 24.61 -5.80 -7.44
CA LYS A 29 23.40 -5.29 -8.10
C LYS A 29 22.15 -6.08 -7.73
N ASN A 30 22.24 -7.41 -7.69
CA ASN A 30 21.10 -8.25 -7.30
C ASN A 30 20.67 -7.93 -5.86
N ARG A 31 21.63 -7.80 -4.93
CA ARG A 31 21.35 -7.42 -3.55
C ARG A 31 20.68 -6.05 -3.45
N ASP A 32 21.16 -5.07 -4.20
CA ASP A 32 20.57 -3.73 -4.22
C ASP A 32 19.15 -3.73 -4.78
N GLN A 33 18.90 -4.54 -5.82
CA GLN A 33 17.57 -4.73 -6.38
C GLN A 33 16.61 -5.41 -5.39
N GLU A 34 17.06 -6.45 -4.68
CA GLU A 34 16.28 -7.10 -3.64
C GLU A 34 15.91 -6.12 -2.51
N ASN A 35 16.87 -5.31 -2.06
CA ASN A 35 16.61 -4.25 -1.07
C ASN A 35 15.58 -3.23 -1.59
N ARG A 36 15.70 -2.82 -2.87
CA ARG A 36 14.76 -1.87 -3.47
C ARG A 36 13.34 -2.45 -3.59
N ILE A 37 13.22 -3.74 -3.92
CA ILE A 37 11.94 -4.43 -3.94
C ILE A 37 11.30 -4.42 -2.55
N GLN A 38 12.05 -4.75 -1.50
CA GLN A 38 11.53 -4.74 -0.13
C GLN A 38 11.06 -3.34 0.30
N GLN A 39 11.82 -2.30 -0.04
CA GLN A 39 11.42 -0.91 0.24
C GLN A 39 10.11 -0.54 -0.47
N LEU A 40 10.00 -0.86 -1.77
CA LEU A 40 8.80 -0.54 -2.56
C LEU A 40 7.58 -1.32 -2.07
N LEU A 41 7.74 -2.56 -1.64
CA LEU A 41 6.63 -3.34 -1.04
C LEU A 41 6.12 -2.68 0.24
N SER A 42 7.02 -2.24 1.13
CA SER A 42 6.64 -1.51 2.34
C SER A 42 5.96 -0.17 2.03
N GLU A 43 6.45 0.56 1.03
CA GLU A 43 5.84 1.81 0.58
C GLU A 43 4.42 1.60 0.03
N ILE A 44 4.21 0.55 -0.77
CA ILE A 44 2.88 0.18 -1.28
C ILE A 44 1.92 -0.15 -0.14
N GLU A 45 2.38 -0.89 0.87
CA GLU A 45 1.55 -1.24 2.03
C GLU A 45 1.13 0.01 2.81
N ASN A 46 2.07 0.92 3.06
CA ASN A 46 1.80 2.19 3.73
C ASN A 46 0.79 3.05 2.96
N LEU A 47 1.01 3.24 1.65
CA LEU A 47 0.10 4.00 0.79
C LEU A 47 -1.29 3.39 0.72
N LYS A 48 -1.39 2.05 0.72
CA LYS A 48 -2.67 1.36 0.74
C LYS A 48 -3.44 1.60 2.05
N SER A 49 -2.73 1.56 3.19
CA SER A 49 -3.32 1.87 4.50
C SER A 49 -3.79 3.32 4.56
N GLU A 50 -2.96 4.27 4.13
CA GLU A 50 -3.33 5.69 4.06
C GLU A 50 -4.53 5.93 3.15
N ASN A 51 -4.59 5.26 2.00
CA ASN A 51 -5.73 5.35 1.09
C ASN A 51 -7.02 4.81 1.72
N GLN A 52 -6.95 3.75 2.52
CA GLN A 52 -8.10 3.23 3.26
C GLN A 52 -8.60 4.25 4.28
N ILE A 53 -7.70 4.83 5.07
CA ILE A 53 -8.03 5.87 6.07
C ILE A 53 -8.70 7.07 5.38
N LEU A 54 -8.09 7.60 4.32
CA LEU A 54 -8.64 8.74 3.57
C LEU A 54 -10.02 8.42 2.98
N ASN A 55 -10.25 7.20 2.49
CA ASN A 55 -11.56 6.81 1.98
C ASN A 55 -12.62 6.76 3.10
N GLU A 56 -12.26 6.31 4.30
CA GLU A 56 -13.15 6.31 5.47
C GLU A 56 -13.47 7.73 5.94
N GLU A 57 -12.47 8.62 5.99
CA GLU A 57 -12.64 10.03 6.30
C GLU A 57 -13.55 10.72 5.27
N LEU A 58 -13.35 10.45 3.98
CA LEU A 58 -14.16 10.99 2.90
C LEU A 58 -15.61 10.51 3.00
N LYS A 59 -15.83 9.22 3.29
CA LYS A 59 -17.17 8.67 3.54
C LYS A 59 -17.84 9.36 4.72
N THR A 60 -17.11 9.57 5.81
CA THR A 60 -17.58 10.28 7.01
C THR A 60 -17.97 11.73 6.69
N ALA A 61 -17.11 12.45 5.97
CA ALA A 61 -17.37 13.82 5.54
C ALA A 61 -18.58 13.92 4.60
N ARG A 62 -18.77 12.96 3.68
CA ARG A 62 -19.96 12.89 2.81
C ARG A 62 -21.25 12.71 3.61
N VAL A 63 -21.24 11.83 4.61
CA VAL A 63 -22.39 11.62 5.49
C VAL A 63 -22.69 12.91 6.28
N ALA A 64 -21.66 13.53 6.87
CA ALA A 64 -21.81 14.79 7.58
C ALA A 64 -22.38 15.91 6.69
N ASN A 65 -21.89 16.03 5.45
CA ASN A 65 -22.41 16.98 4.46
C ASN A 65 -23.86 16.69 4.05
N ALA A 66 -24.23 15.42 3.82
CA ALA A 66 -25.60 15.04 3.49
C ALA A 66 -26.59 15.39 4.63
N ILE A 67 -26.15 15.25 5.88
CA ILE A 67 -26.92 15.66 7.06
C ILE A 67 -27.02 17.19 7.15
N SER A 68 -25.94 17.91 6.78
CA SER A 68 -25.79 19.34 7.03
C SER A 68 -26.26 20.26 5.89
N GLY A 69 -26.37 19.81 4.64
CA GLY A 69 -26.59 20.73 3.53
C GLY A 69 -26.97 20.13 2.17
N SER A 70 -28.25 19.76 2.02
CA SER A 70 -29.02 20.08 0.82
C SER A 70 -30.48 20.30 1.27
N SER A 71 -31.10 21.41 0.89
CA SER A 71 -32.37 21.88 1.47
C SER A 71 -33.53 20.89 1.32
N ASP A 72 -33.48 19.99 0.33
CA ASP A 72 -34.48 18.94 0.11
C ASP A 72 -34.11 17.62 0.83
N GLY A 73 -32.84 17.20 0.75
CA GLY A 73 -32.35 15.97 1.40
C GLY A 73 -32.29 16.06 2.92
N SER A 74 -32.05 17.24 3.49
CA SER A 74 -32.03 17.47 4.94
C SER A 74 -33.43 17.32 5.56
N TYR A 75 -34.49 17.70 4.85
CA TYR A 75 -35.86 17.52 5.33
C TYR A 75 -36.26 16.04 5.33
N GLU A 76 -36.02 15.32 4.22
CA GLU A 76 -36.33 13.88 4.13
C GLU A 76 -35.52 13.06 5.14
N ALA A 77 -34.22 13.36 5.29
CA ALA A 77 -33.37 12.70 6.27
C ALA A 77 -33.84 12.98 7.71
N LYS A 78 -34.19 14.23 8.06
CA LYS A 78 -34.77 14.57 9.36
C LYS A 78 -36.11 13.86 9.60
N MET A 79 -36.96 13.72 8.58
CA MET A 79 -38.21 12.97 8.68
C MET A 79 -37.95 11.49 8.98
N ARG A 80 -37.03 10.85 8.24
CA ARG A 80 -36.66 9.44 8.47
C ARG A 80 -36.06 9.22 9.85
N ILE A 81 -35.18 10.12 10.32
CA ILE A 81 -34.63 10.06 11.68
C ILE A 81 -35.76 10.15 12.71
N ASN A 82 -36.68 11.12 12.58
CA ASN A 82 -37.82 11.24 13.49
C ASN A 82 -38.79 10.05 13.45
N GLN A 83 -38.84 9.32 12.33
CA GLN A 83 -39.65 8.11 12.20
C GLN A 83 -38.97 6.92 12.89
N LEU A 84 -37.66 6.76 12.69
CA LEU A 84 -36.84 5.74 13.36
C LEU A 84 -36.82 5.92 14.88
N VAL A 85 -36.67 7.16 15.38
CA VAL A 85 -36.72 7.45 16.82
C VAL A 85 -38.08 7.04 17.41
N ARG A 86 -39.18 7.37 16.73
CA ARG A 86 -40.53 6.96 17.16
C ARG A 86 -40.72 5.44 17.18
N GLU A 87 -40.15 4.71 16.22
CA GLU A 87 -40.18 3.25 16.24
C GLU A 87 -39.35 2.67 17.39
N ILE A 88 -38.18 3.24 17.67
CA ILE A 88 -37.37 2.85 18.83
C ILE A 88 -38.14 3.06 20.13
N ASP A 89 -38.76 4.23 20.33
CA ASP A 89 -39.58 4.52 21.51
C ASP A 89 -40.74 3.53 21.65
N LYS A 90 -41.38 3.16 20.54
CA LYS A 90 -42.47 2.18 20.52
C LYS A 90 -41.99 0.79 20.91
N CYS A 91 -40.82 0.37 20.41
CA CYS A 91 -40.19 -0.90 20.80
C CYS A 91 -39.78 -0.90 22.28
N ILE A 92 -39.23 0.21 22.79
CA ILE A 92 -38.89 0.35 24.22
C ILE A 92 -40.15 0.25 25.08
N ALA A 93 -41.26 0.89 24.69
CA ALA A 93 -42.52 0.81 25.43
C ALA A 93 -43.13 -0.60 25.44
N LEU A 94 -42.90 -1.39 24.39
CA LEU A 94 -43.30 -2.81 24.32
C LEU A 94 -42.42 -3.72 25.19
N LEU A 95 -41.19 -3.31 25.51
CA LEU A 95 -40.26 -4.06 26.36
C LEU A 95 -40.40 -3.73 27.86
N ASN A 96 -40.96 -2.55 28.17
CA ASN A 96 -41.17 -2.08 29.55
C ASN A 96 -42.60 -2.37 30.07
N ASN A 97 -43.38 -3.17 29.34
CA ASN A 97 -44.57 -3.88 29.80
C ASN A 97 -44.31 -5.39 29.75
#